data_AF-A0A2G6KNJ2-F1
#
_entry.id   AF-A0A2G6KNJ2-F1
#
_cell.length_a   1.000
_cell.length_b   1.000
_cell.length_c   1.000
_cell.angle_alpha   90.00
_cell.angle_beta   90.00
_cell.angle_gamma   90.00
#
_symmetry.space_group_name_H-M   'P 1'
#
loop_
_entity.id
_entity.type
_entity.pdbx_description
1 polymer ?
#
loop_
_entity_poly.entity_id
_entity_poly.type
_entity_poly.pdbx_seq_one_letter_code
_entity_poly.pdbx_strand_id
1 'polypeptide(L)' 'MSDLDSYPEYAPDHDAPPAFGGDRDVERIKMLPQSLEAEQSVLGGLLLSADAWDAVADAVSARDFYRPDHRLIFRQIA' A
#
# COMPACT_ATOMS: atom_id res chain seq x y z
N MET A 1 19.97 48.74 25.06
CA MET A 1 19.86 47.54 25.91
C MET A 1 18.54 46.91 25.55
N SER A 2 18.66 45.97 24.62
CA SER A 2 17.58 45.25 23.98
C SER A 2 17.42 43.96 24.75
N ASP A 3 16.41 43.87 25.58
CA ASP A 3 15.97 42.59 26.15
C ASP A 3 14.46 42.51 25.96
N LEU A 4 14.07 42.46 24.69
CA LEU A 4 12.75 42.08 24.21
C LEU A 4 12.91 40.89 23.26
N ASP A 5 13.68 39.88 23.69
CA ASP A 5 14.02 38.69 22.90
C ASP A 5 14.10 37.42 23.77
N SER A 6 13.19 37.29 24.74
CA SER A 6 13.03 36.01 25.46
C SER A 6 11.58 35.80 25.89
N TYR A 7 10.72 35.69 24.89
CA TYR A 7 9.67 34.68 24.97
C TYR A 7 10.14 33.50 24.13
N PRO A 8 10.35 32.30 24.70
CA PRO A 8 10.53 31.11 23.88
C PRO A 8 9.29 30.98 22.99
N GLU A 9 9.57 31.14 21.71
CA GLU A 9 8.68 30.98 20.58
C GLU A 9 8.01 29.60 20.65
N TYR A 10 6.68 29.58 20.68
CA TYR A 10 5.84 28.40 20.45
C TYR A 10 6.30 27.11 21.14
N ALA A 11 5.99 26.96 22.43
CA ALA A 11 5.84 25.60 22.98
C ALA A 11 4.55 25.05 22.36
N PRO A 12 4.61 23.96 21.56
CA PRO A 12 3.39 23.35 21.07
C PRO A 12 2.63 22.92 22.33
N ASP A 13 1.44 23.46 22.48
CA ASP A 13 0.31 22.74 23.02
C ASP A 13 0.41 21.27 22.61
N HIS A 14 0.97 20.45 23.51
CA HIS A 14 1.19 19.02 23.36
C HIS A 14 -0.14 18.22 23.33
N ASP A 15 -1.24 18.94 23.08
CA ASP A 15 -2.63 18.55 23.14
C ASP A 15 -3.41 19.07 21.92
N ALA A 16 -2.72 19.41 20.83
CA ALA A 16 -3.35 19.39 19.51
C ALA A 16 -3.87 17.94 19.31
N PRO A 17 -5.20 17.72 19.21
CA PRO A 17 -5.72 16.37 19.04
C PRO A 17 -5.03 15.77 17.80
N PRO A 18 -4.57 14.51 17.86
CA PRO A 18 -4.03 13.89 16.66
C PRO A 18 -5.07 14.05 15.58
N ALA A 19 -4.69 14.62 14.43
CA ALA A 19 -5.55 14.68 13.27
C ALA A 19 -5.89 13.23 12.92
N PHE A 20 -7.02 12.75 13.45
CA PHE A 20 -7.42 11.37 13.30
C PHE A 20 -7.52 11.14 11.80
N GLY A 21 -6.72 10.22 11.29
CA GLY A 21 -6.78 9.76 9.91
C GLY A 21 -8.07 8.99 9.59
N GLY A 22 -9.18 9.35 10.22
CA GLY A 22 -10.46 8.66 10.18
C GLY A 22 -11.02 8.52 8.77
N ASP A 23 -10.75 9.48 7.90
CA ASP A 23 -11.18 9.38 6.50
C ASP A 23 -10.46 8.23 5.76
N ARG A 24 -9.15 8.05 5.98
CA ARG A 24 -8.37 6.97 5.33
C ARG A 24 -8.71 5.59 5.88
N ASP A 25 -8.98 5.49 7.17
CA ASP A 25 -9.37 4.23 7.80
C ASP A 25 -10.79 3.81 7.39
N VAL A 26 -11.71 4.76 7.28
CA VAL A 26 -13.07 4.52 6.75
C VAL A 26 -13.03 4.20 5.26
N GLU A 27 -12.16 4.85 4.48
CA GLU A 27 -11.92 4.50 3.06
C GLU A 27 -11.39 3.06 2.92
N ARG A 28 -10.49 2.61 3.80
CA ARG A 28 -10.00 1.22 3.80
C ARG A 28 -11.09 0.19 4.08
N ILE A 29 -12.04 0.51 4.95
CA ILE A 29 -13.19 -0.37 5.23
C ILE A 29 -14.14 -0.46 4.02
N LYS A 30 -14.22 0.60 3.20
CA LYS A 30 -15.07 0.65 2.00
C LYS A 30 -14.44 -0.03 0.77
N MET A 31 -13.13 -0.29 0.78
CA MET A 31 -12.48 -1.00 -0.31
C MET A 31 -12.80 -2.50 -0.27
N LEU A 32 -12.87 -3.11 -1.44
CA LEU A 32 -12.99 -4.57 -1.55
C LEU A 32 -11.83 -5.22 -0.78
N PRO A 33 -12.01 -6.41 -0.19
CA PRO A 33 -10.88 -7.10 0.43
C PRO A 33 -9.86 -7.42 -0.67
N GLN A 34 -8.69 -6.77 -0.64
CA GLN A 34 -7.59 -7.02 -1.56
C GLN A 34 -6.24 -7.04 -0.83
N SER A 35 -5.30 -7.83 -1.35
CA SER A 35 -3.92 -7.89 -0.85
C SER A 35 -2.93 -7.57 -1.97
N LEU A 36 -2.45 -6.33 -2.01
CA LEU A 36 -1.47 -5.89 -3.00
C LEU A 36 -0.11 -6.57 -2.82
N GLU A 37 0.26 -6.90 -1.59
CA GLU A 37 1.50 -7.60 -1.26
C GLU A 37 1.48 -9.04 -1.78
N ALA A 38 0.33 -9.73 -1.69
CA ALA A 38 0.16 -11.06 -2.27
C ALA A 38 0.30 -11.02 -3.79
N GLU A 39 -0.32 -10.03 -4.45
CA GLU A 39 -0.16 -9.83 -5.90
C GLU A 39 1.31 -9.63 -6.30
N GLN A 40 2.02 -8.76 -5.59
CA GLN A 40 3.45 -8.53 -5.83
C GLN A 40 4.30 -9.78 -5.60
N SER A 41 3.97 -10.57 -4.57
CA SER A 41 4.68 -11.83 -4.27
C SER A 41 4.50 -12.86 -5.38
N VAL A 42 3.29 -12.98 -5.93
CA VAL A 42 3.02 -13.88 -7.07
C VAL A 42 3.80 -13.44 -8.31
N LEU A 43 3.72 -12.16 -8.68
CA LEU A 43 4.46 -11.63 -9.83
C LEU A 43 5.97 -11.81 -9.64
N GLY A 44 6.49 -11.50 -8.44
CA GLY A 44 7.90 -11.67 -8.10
C GLY A 44 8.33 -13.14 -8.23
N GLY A 45 7.53 -14.08 -7.73
CA GLY A 45 7.81 -15.51 -7.85
C GLY A 45 7.91 -15.98 -9.30
N LEU A 46 6.95 -15.58 -10.15
CA LEU A 46 6.93 -15.92 -11.57
C LEU A 46 8.09 -15.29 -12.35
N LEU A 47 8.53 -14.10 -11.96
CA LEU A 47 9.69 -13.44 -12.58
C LEU A 47 11.03 -14.09 -12.19
N LEU A 48 11.10 -14.72 -11.02
CA LEU A 48 12.33 -15.35 -10.51
C LEU A 48 12.50 -16.80 -11.00
N SER A 49 11.40 -17.51 -11.28
CA SER A 49 11.44 -18.92 -11.67
C SER A 49 10.40 -19.22 -12.75
N ALA A 50 10.87 -19.70 -13.90
CA ALA A 50 9.99 -20.13 -14.99
C ALA A 50 9.11 -21.33 -14.60
N ASP A 51 9.63 -22.21 -13.75
CA ASP A 51 8.92 -23.41 -13.29
C ASP A 51 7.85 -23.09 -12.22
N ALA A 52 7.83 -21.87 -11.67
CA ALA A 52 6.80 -21.44 -10.72
C ALA A 52 5.40 -21.37 -11.37
N TRP A 53 5.32 -21.34 -12.70
CA TRP A 53 4.05 -21.35 -13.42
C TRP A 53 3.20 -22.58 -13.10
N ASP A 54 3.81 -23.77 -13.04
CA ASP A 54 3.11 -25.03 -12.77
C ASP A 54 2.39 -25.03 -11.41
N ALA A 55 2.90 -24.28 -10.44
CA ALA A 55 2.28 -24.15 -9.12
C ALA A 55 1.11 -23.15 -9.08
N VAL A 56 1.03 -22.24 -10.04
CA VAL A 56 0.11 -21.10 -10.02
C VAL A 56 -1.01 -21.22 -11.06
N ALA A 57 -0.78 -21.90 -12.19
CA ALA A 57 -1.64 -21.93 -13.36
C ALA A 57 -3.10 -22.35 -13.09
N ASP A 58 -3.31 -23.30 -12.17
CA ASP A 58 -4.65 -23.81 -11.84
C ASP A 58 -5.40 -22.95 -10.81
N ALA A 59 -4.68 -22.11 -10.07
CA ALA A 59 -5.20 -21.38 -8.92
C ALA A 59 -5.39 -19.88 -9.18
N VAL A 60 -4.63 -19.30 -10.10
CA VAL A 60 -4.61 -17.85 -10.32
C VAL A 60 -4.72 -17.52 -11.81
N SER A 61 -5.62 -16.61 -12.11
CA SER A 61 -5.79 -16.01 -13.42
C SER A 61 -5.48 -14.51 -13.39
N ALA A 62 -5.24 -13.92 -14.55
CA ALA A 62 -5.05 -12.47 -14.68
C ALA A 62 -6.24 -11.65 -14.15
N ARG A 63 -7.44 -12.23 -13.98
CA ARG A 63 -8.61 -11.50 -13.45
C ARG A 63 -8.61 -11.38 -11.94
N ASP A 64 -7.82 -12.20 -11.25
CA ASP A 64 -7.80 -12.26 -9.78
C ASP A 64 -6.96 -11.14 -9.16
N PHE A 65 -6.10 -10.50 -9.95
CA PHE A 65 -5.37 -9.30 -9.54
C PHE A 65 -6.29 -8.09 -9.54
N TYR A 66 -6.24 -7.29 -8.48
CA TYR A 66 -7.02 -6.07 -8.32
C TYR A 66 -6.50 -4.94 -9.22
N ARG A 67 -5.16 -4.74 -9.28
CA ARG A 67 -4.58 -3.64 -10.06
C ARG A 67 -4.53 -3.95 -11.56
N PRO A 68 -5.03 -3.07 -12.44
CA PRO A 68 -4.97 -3.26 -13.89
C PRO A 68 -3.57 -3.57 -14.41
N ASP A 69 -2.55 -2.88 -13.89
CA ASP A 69 -1.17 -3.04 -14.32
C ASP A 69 -0.62 -4.43 -13.96
N HIS A 70 -0.99 -4.97 -12.80
CA HIS A 70 -0.59 -6.32 -12.41
C HIS A 70 -1.26 -7.38 -13.31
N ARG A 71 -2.52 -7.16 -13.73
CA ARG A 71 -3.18 -8.02 -14.73
C ARG A 71 -2.41 -8.07 -16.04
N LEU A 72 -1.90 -6.91 -16.49
CA LEU A 72 -1.12 -6.80 -17.73
C LEU A 72 0.23 -7.52 -17.60
N ILE A 73 0.93 -7.35 -16.48
CA ILE A 73 2.20 -8.03 -16.23
C ILE A 73 1.99 -9.55 -16.23
N PHE A 74 1.00 -10.05 -15.48
CA PHE A 74 0.72 -11.48 -15.39
C PHE A 74 0.47 -12.11 -16.78
N ARG A 75 -0.36 -11.46 -17.63
CA ARG A 75 -0.63 -11.91 -19.00
C ARG A 75 0.59 -11.96 -19.92
N GLN A 76 1.65 -11.24 -19.59
CA GLN A 76 2.86 -11.21 -20.41
C GLN A 76 3.88 -12.25 -19.96
N ILE A 77 3.78 -12.71 -18.71
CA ILE A 77 4.60 -13.78 -18.16
C ILE A 77 4.00 -15.16 -18.50
N ALA A 78 2.67 -15.26 -18.44
CA ALA A 78 1.88 -16.50 -18.53
C ALA A 78 1.22 -16.73 -19.89
#